data_AF-X1RP39-F1
#
_entry.id   AF-X1RP39-F1
#
_cell.length_a   1.000
_cell.length_b   1.000
_cell.length_c   1.000
_cell.angle_alpha   90.00
_cell.angle_beta   90.00
_cell.angle_gamma   90.00
#
_symmetry.space_group_name_H-M   'P 1'
#
loop_
_entity.id
_entity.type
_entity.pdbx_description
1 polymer ?
#
loop_
_entity_poly.entity_id
_entity_poly.type
_entity_poly.pdbx_seq_one_letter_code
_entity_poly.pdbx_strand_id
1 'polypeptide(L)'
;MVTIIKRNIKGKEYKYLSYTYRKNGKVLKKEKYLGLEIPPYEDLIQIWEKLSYEIVKERWIPIINNMIKNFHSIYLQFFQIMLYNFHV
;
A
#
# COMPACT_ATOMS: atom_id res chain seq x y z
N MET A 1 2.72 -5.58 8.45
CA MET A 1 3.99 -5.43 9.18
C MET A 1 5.12 -5.76 8.22
N VAL A 2 6.20 -4.97 8.23
CA VAL A 2 7.43 -5.25 7.46
C VAL A 2 8.34 -6.13 8.33
N THR A 3 8.93 -7.17 7.74
CA THR A 3 9.79 -8.14 8.44
C THR A 3 10.90 -8.58 7.51
N ILE A 4 12.11 -8.79 8.04
CA ILE A 4 13.17 -9.48 7.30
C ILE A 4 12.96 -10.98 7.46
N ILE A 5 12.86 -11.71 6.35
CA ILE A 5 12.75 -13.16 6.33
C ILE A 5 13.99 -13.79 5.69
N LYS A 6 14.26 -15.03 6.07
CA LYS A 6 15.36 -15.84 5.54
C LYS A 6 14.80 -17.03 4.78
N ARG A 7 15.43 -17.38 3.65
CA ARG A 7 15.10 -18.58 2.87
C ARG A 7 16.37 -19.32 2.52
N ASN A 8 16.40 -20.62 2.79
CA ASN A 8 17.48 -21.48 2.33
C ASN A 8 17.12 -22.02 0.94
N ILE A 9 17.93 -21.71 -0.06
CA ILE A 9 17.77 -22.19 -1.44
C ILE A 9 19.10 -22.79 -1.87
N LYS A 10 19.11 -24.09 -2.18
CA LYS A 10 20.31 -24.84 -2.60
C LYS A 10 21.50 -24.69 -1.64
N GLY A 11 21.23 -24.71 -0.32
CA GLY A 11 22.25 -24.62 0.72
C GLY A 11 22.75 -23.20 1.01
N LYS A 12 22.22 -22.17 0.35
CA LYS A 12 22.54 -20.76 0.61
C LYS A 12 21.38 -20.06 1.30
N GLU A 13 21.69 -19.30 2.36
CA GLU A 13 20.72 -18.46 3.05
C GLU A 13 20.57 -17.11 2.32
N TYR A 14 19.34 -16.81 1.89
CA TYR A 14 18.97 -15.58 1.22
C TYR A 14 18.04 -14.77 2.11
N LYS A 15 18.23 -13.46 2.14
CA LYS A 15 17.46 -12.53 2.96
C LYS A 15 16.50 -11.72 2.09
N TYR A 16 15.30 -11.48 2.62
CA TYR A 16 14.25 -10.73 1.94
C TYR A 16 13.56 -9.78 2.89
N LEU A 17 13.21 -8.59 2.41
CA LEU A 17 12.27 -7.68 3.05
C LEU A 17 10.86 -8.11 2.66
N SER A 18 10.08 -8.58 3.63
CA SER A 18 8.73 -9.11 3.43
C SER A 18 7.70 -8.19 4.06
N TYR A 19 6.70 -7.80 3.28
CA TYR A 19 5.51 -7.11 3.73
C TYR A 19 4.27 -7.95 3.49
N THR A 20 3.54 -8.22 4.57
CA THR A 20 2.28 -8.98 4.52
C THR A 20 1.10 -8.04 4.74
N TYR A 21 0.06 -8.20 3.92
CA TYR A 21 -1.19 -7.44 4.01
C TYR A 21 -2.40 -8.26 3.62
N ARG A 22 -3.60 -7.81 4.03
CA ARG A 22 -4.87 -8.42 3.63
C ARG A 22 -5.53 -7.61 2.53
N LYS A 23 -6.04 -8.29 1.51
CA LYS A 23 -6.86 -7.71 0.44
C LYS A 23 -7.95 -8.73 0.07
N ASN A 24 -9.22 -8.29 0.12
CA ASN A 24 -10.39 -9.12 -0.21
C ASN A 24 -10.40 -10.47 0.52
N GLY A 25 -10.15 -10.47 1.83
CA GLY A 25 -10.10 -11.69 2.67
C GLY A 25 -8.86 -12.57 2.48
N LYS A 26 -8.00 -12.31 1.49
CA LYS A 26 -6.78 -13.07 1.24
C LYS A 26 -5.57 -12.39 1.87
N VAL A 27 -4.68 -13.19 2.45
CA VAL A 27 -3.35 -12.73 2.90
C VAL A 27 -2.43 -12.72 1.69
N LEU A 28 -1.96 -11.54 1.33
CA LEU A 28 -1.00 -11.32 0.26
C LEU A 28 0.34 -10.93 0.84
N LYS A 29 1.40 -11.27 0.11
CA LYS A 29 2.76 -10.96 0.50
C LYS A 29 3.50 -10.30 -0.65
N LYS A 30 4.27 -9.26 -0.34
CA LYS A 30 5.19 -8.60 -1.25
C LYS A 30 6.59 -8.69 -0.66
N GLU A 31 7.54 -9.17 -1.44
CA GLU A 31 8.89 -9.45 -0.96
C GLU A 31 9.92 -8.83 -1.88
N LYS A 32 10.98 -8.29 -1.28
CA LYS A 32 12.13 -7.78 -2.01
C LYS A 32 13.38 -8.50 -1.55
N TYR A 33 14.17 -8.99 -2.50
CA TYR A 33 15.45 -9.63 -2.22
C TYR A 33 16.45 -8.61 -1.68
N LEU A 34 17.14 -8.96 -0.60
CA LEU A 34 18.14 -8.11 0.06
C LEU A 34 19.58 -8.56 -0.20
N GLY A 35 19.79 -9.80 -0.58
CA GLY A 35 21.14 -10.38 -0.69
C GLY A 35 21.30 -11.64 0.15
N LEU A 36 22.54 -12.12 0.20
CA LEU A 36 22.99 -13.15 1.16
C LEU A 36 23.12 -12.54 2.57
N GLU A 37 23.53 -11.28 2.64
CA GLU A 37 23.64 -10.51 3.86
C GLU A 37 22.59 -9.39 3.91
N ILE A 38 22.41 -8.78 5.10
CA ILE A 38 21.52 -7.62 5.21
C ILE A 38 22.36 -6.43 4.73
N PRO A 39 21.87 -5.65 3.75
CA PRO A 39 22.62 -4.50 3.27
C PRO A 39 22.76 -3.44 4.36
N PRO A 40 23.69 -2.47 4.21
CA PRO A 40 23.80 -1.32 5.09
C PRO A 40 22.47 -0.61 5.28
N TYR A 41 22.36 0.12 6.40
CA TYR A 41 21.12 0.80 6.77
C TYR A 41 20.64 1.79 5.70
N GLU A 42 21.54 2.55 5.07
CA GLU A 42 21.17 3.51 4.03
C GLU A 42 20.50 2.82 2.83
N ASP A 43 21.03 1.69 2.38
CA ASP A 43 20.47 0.90 1.28
C ASP A 43 19.14 0.25 1.68
N LEU A 44 19.06 -0.26 2.91
CA LEU A 44 17.86 -0.90 3.44
C LEU A 44 16.68 0.09 3.51
N ILE A 45 16.93 1.34 3.87
CA ILE A 45 15.92 2.41 3.85
C ILE A 45 15.39 2.60 2.44
N GLN A 46 16.27 2.76 1.44
CA GLN A 46 15.84 2.98 0.06
C GLN A 46 14.99 1.81 -0.46
N ILE A 47 15.38 0.58 -0.12
CA ILE A 47 14.62 -0.62 -0.46
C ILE A 47 13.24 -0.61 0.22
N TRP A 48 13.20 -0.23 1.50
CA TRP A 48 11.95 -0.14 2.26
C TRP A 48 11.02 0.96 1.76
N GLU A 49 11.54 2.15 1.45
CA GLU A 49 10.80 3.27 0.90
C GLU A 49 10.17 2.89 -0.45
N LYS A 50 10.96 2.27 -1.33
CA LYS A 50 10.46 1.79 -2.63
C LYS A 50 9.35 0.75 -2.46
N LEU A 51 9.56 -0.25 -1.61
CA LEU A 51 8.54 -1.27 -1.32
C LEU A 51 7.26 -0.64 -0.74
N SER A 52 7.42 0.30 0.20
CA SER A 52 6.31 1.00 0.85
C SER A 52 5.51 1.86 -0.13
N TYR A 53 6.20 2.59 -1.00
CA TYR A 53 5.57 3.38 -2.05
C TYR A 53 4.73 2.51 -2.98
N GLU A 54 5.28 1.37 -3.43
CA GLU A 54 4.53 0.44 -4.29
C GLU A 54 3.25 -0.07 -3.60
N ILE A 55 3.32 -0.40 -2.31
CA ILE A 55 2.15 -0.82 -1.53
C ILE A 55 1.11 0.31 -1.46
N VAL A 56 1.54 1.54 -1.18
CA VAL A 56 0.66 2.70 -1.12
C VAL A 56 -0.01 2.95 -2.47
N LYS A 57 0.77 2.92 -3.54
CA LYS A 57 0.28 3.15 -4.90
C LYS A 57 -0.74 2.10 -5.34
N GLU A 58 -0.46 0.81 -5.10
CA GLU A 58 -1.33 -0.29 -5.55
C GLU A 58 -2.57 -0.48 -4.68
N ARG A 59 -2.48 -0.14 -3.39
CA ARG A 59 -3.54 -0.44 -2.41
C ARG A 59 -4.27 0.80 -1.95
N TRP A 60 -3.55 1.80 -1.46
CA TRP A 60 -4.14 2.92 -0.74
C TRP A 60 -4.65 4.00 -1.69
N ILE A 61 -3.91 4.34 -2.74
CA ILE A 61 -4.33 5.36 -3.71
C ILE A 61 -5.71 5.06 -4.32
N PRO A 62 -6.02 3.83 -4.81
CA PRO A 62 -7.35 3.55 -5.35
C PRO A 62 -8.47 3.72 -4.32
N ILE A 63 -8.24 3.31 -3.07
CA ILE A 63 -9.22 3.43 -1.99
C ILE A 63 -9.45 4.90 -1.66
N ILE A 64 -8.38 5.69 -1.52
CA ILE A 64 -8.45 7.13 -1.25
C ILE A 64 -9.20 7.85 -2.39
N ASN A 65 -8.85 7.55 -3.65
CA ASN A 65 -9.52 8.14 -4.80
C ASN A 65 -11.01 7.79 -4.82
N ASN A 66 -11.38 6.57 -4.45
CA ASN A 66 -12.79 6.17 -4.35
C ASN A 66 -13.52 6.93 -3.24
N MET A 67 -12.89 7.11 -2.07
CA MET A 67 -13.45 7.91 -0.98
C MET A 67 -13.66 9.37 -1.39
N ILE A 68 -12.69 9.97 -2.08
CA ILE A 68 -12.79 11.35 -2.59
C ILE A 68 -13.95 11.49 -3.58
N LYS A 69 -14.07 10.55 -4.53
CA LYS A 69 -15.18 10.55 -5.51
C LYS A 69 -16.54 10.47 -4.83
N ASN A 70 -16.69 9.58 -3.85
CA ASN A 70 -17.94 9.42 -3.10
C ASN A 70 -18.28 10.68 -2.31
N PHE A 71 -17.30 11.27 -1.63
CA PHE A 71 -17.49 12.51 -0.89
C PHE A 71 -17.92 13.66 -1.81
N HIS A 72 -17.27 13.79 -2.97
CA HIS A 72 -17.63 14.82 -3.96
C HIS A 72 -19.07 14.63 -4.49
N SER A 73 -19.47 13.39 -4.78
CA SER A 73 -20.83 13.08 -5.21
C SER A 73 -21.88 13.47 -4.16
N ILE A 74 -21.62 13.16 -2.88
CA ILE A 74 -22.52 13.52 -1.78
C ILE A 74 -22.65 15.04 -1.68
N TYR A 75 -21.54 15.76 -1.74
CA TYR A 75 -21.53 17.21 -1.68
C TYR A 75 -22.36 17.86 -2.80
N LEU A 76 -22.22 17.36 -4.04
CA LEU A 76 -23.01 17.85 -5.18
C LEU A 76 -24.52 17.59 -5.01
N GLN A 77 -24.92 16.42 -4.51
CA GLN A 77 -26.33 16.13 -4.24
C GLN A 77 -26.91 17.06 -3.17
N PHE A 78 -26.19 17.29 -2.07
CA PHE A 78 -26.60 18.24 -1.05
C PHE A 78 -26.72 19.67 -1.59
N PHE A 79 -25.75 20.10 -2.41
CA PHE A 79 -25.79 21.42 -3.04
C PHE A 79 -27.00 21.58 -3.99
N GLN A 80 -27.33 20.55 -4.76
CA GLN A 80 -28.48 20.56 -5.65
C GLN A 80 -29.81 20.60 -4.89
N ILE A 81 -29.94 19.86 -3.77
CA ILE A 81 -31.11 19.93 -2.89
C ILE A 81 -31.24 21.32 -2.25
N MET A 82 -30.13 21.90 -1.79
CA MET A 82 -30.11 23.26 -1.22
C MET A 82 -30.57 24.28 -2.28
N LEU A 83 -30.00 24.25 -3.49
CA LEU A 83 -30.41 25.15 -4.58
C LEU A 83 -31.89 24.99 -4.95
N TYR A 84 -32.42 23.76 -4.97
CA TYR A 84 -33.83 23.50 -5.25
C TYR A 84 -34.75 24.09 -4.17
N ASN A 85 -34.39 23.93 -2.89
CA ASN A 85 -35.15 24.50 -1.76
C ASN A 85 -35.04 26.03 -1.64
N PHE A 86 -34.07 26.67 -2.27
CA PHE A 86 -33.94 28.14 -2.32
C PHE A 86 -34.70 28.77 -3.51
N HIS A 87 -35.18 27.97 -4.47
CA HIS A 87 -35.93 28.41 -5.64
C HIS A 87 -37.44 28.11 -5.58
N VAL A 88 -37.93 27.61 -4.44
CA VAL A 88 -39.35 27.47 -4.08
C VAL A 88 -39.66 28.43 -2.95
#